data_AF-A0A6V8NYT3-F1
#
_entry.id   AF-A0A6V8NYT3-F1
#
_cell.length_a   1.000
_cell.length_b   1.000
_cell.length_c   1.000
_cell.angle_alpha   90.00
_cell.angle_beta   90.00
_cell.angle_gamma   90.00
#
_symmetry.space_group_name_H-M   'P 1'
#
loop_
_entity.id
_entity.type
_entity.pdbx_description
1 polymer ?
#
loop_
_entity_poly.entity_id
_entity_poly.type
_entity_poly.pdbx_seq_one_letter_code
_entity_poly.pdbx_strand_id
1 'polypeptide(L)'
;MSSFQERSIVKPLHTVGKDCPYNETYLFERDFLPQHLTVTIERLLRTAGAWKVLDVGCGSGRLIYYLRESGYLAVGCDISLHDALMSQQIVGAAEAL
;
A
#
# COMPACT_ATOMS: atom_id res chain seq x y z
N MET A 1 2.65 28.64 0.50
CA MET A 1 1.80 27.61 1.13
C MET A 1 0.82 27.14 0.07
N SER A 2 1.15 26.02 -0.58
CA SER A 2 0.34 25.47 -1.69
C SER A 2 -0.55 24.38 -1.13
N SER A 3 -1.85 24.58 -1.26
CA SER A 3 -2.93 23.67 -0.88
C SER A 3 -2.82 22.35 -1.65
N PHE A 4 -2.63 21.24 -0.94
CA PHE A 4 -2.78 19.90 -1.50
C PHE A 4 -4.28 19.65 -1.73
N GLN A 5 -4.74 19.93 -2.95
CA GLN A 5 -6.09 19.56 -3.39
C GLN A 5 -6.16 18.04 -3.51
N GLU A 6 -7.09 17.42 -2.77
CA GLU A 6 -7.55 16.05 -2.96
C GLU A 6 -7.96 15.85 -4.44
N ARG A 7 -7.07 15.26 -5.23
CA ARG A 7 -7.41 14.74 -6.55
C ARG A 7 -7.77 13.28 -6.41
N SER A 8 -9.07 13.03 -6.47
CA SER A 8 -9.78 11.87 -7.00
C SER A 8 -8.94 10.66 -7.42
N ILE A 9 -8.56 9.80 -6.49
CA ILE A 9 -8.18 8.40 -6.73
C ILE A 9 -8.79 7.68 -5.52
N VAL A 10 -9.90 6.94 -5.62
CA VAL A 10 -9.99 5.57 -6.13
C VAL A 10 -11.46 5.28 -6.44
N LYS A 11 -11.79 4.69 -7.61
CA LYS A 11 -13.12 4.08 -7.82
C LYS A 11 -13.21 2.81 -6.96
N PRO A 12 -14.35 2.51 -6.31
CA PRO A 12 -14.51 1.23 -5.62
C PRO A 12 -14.52 0.11 -6.67
N LEU A 13 -13.46 -0.69 -6.72
CA LEU A 13 -13.36 -1.87 -7.58
C LEU A 13 -13.56 -3.10 -6.70
N HIS A 14 -14.78 -3.24 -6.15
CA HIS A 14 -15.13 -4.37 -5.30
C HIS A 14 -15.62 -5.54 -6.15
N THR A 15 -14.83 -6.59 -6.20
CA THR A 15 -15.36 -7.94 -6.42
C THR A 15 -14.55 -8.88 -5.53
N VAL A 16 -15.11 -9.19 -4.37
CA VAL A 16 -14.52 -10.11 -3.39
C VAL A 16 -14.41 -11.49 -4.03
N GLY A 17 -13.19 -12.03 -4.13
CA GLY A 17 -12.96 -13.39 -4.59
C GLY A 17 -13.53 -14.41 -3.59
N LYS A 18 -13.96 -15.58 -4.09
CA LYS A 18 -14.63 -16.64 -3.31
C LYS A 18 -13.84 -17.14 -2.07
N ASP A 19 -12.53 -16.91 -2.03
CA ASP A 19 -11.63 -17.41 -0.98
C ASP A 19 -11.15 -16.32 0.00
N CYS A 20 -11.68 -15.09 -0.09
CA CYS A 20 -11.35 -14.01 0.84
C CYS A 20 -12.26 -14.09 2.08
N PRO A 21 -11.72 -14.33 3.30
CA PRO A 21 -12.54 -14.40 4.51
C PRO A 21 -13.04 -13.02 4.98
N TYR A 22 -12.61 -11.94 4.32
CA TYR A 22 -12.92 -10.56 4.70
C TYR A 22 -14.05 -9.97 3.86
N ASN A 23 -14.96 -9.23 4.52
CA ASN A 23 -16.02 -8.51 3.85
C ASN A 23 -15.53 -7.18 3.24
N GLU A 24 -16.32 -6.59 2.35
CA GLU A 24 -15.96 -5.35 1.64
C GLU A 24 -15.71 -4.17 2.57
N THR A 25 -16.47 -4.07 3.68
CA THR A 25 -16.30 -3.02 4.69
C THR A 25 -14.93 -3.10 5.36
N TYR A 26 -14.52 -4.28 5.79
CA TYR A 26 -13.19 -4.51 6.36
C TYR A 26 -12.10 -4.15 5.36
N LEU A 27 -12.25 -4.58 4.10
CA LEU A 27 -11.26 -4.27 3.06
C LEU A 27 -11.16 -2.77 2.83
N PHE A 28 -12.28 -2.05 2.79
CA PHE A 28 -12.32 -0.59 2.61
C PHE A 28 -11.71 0.16 3.81
N GLU A 29 -12.05 -0.22 5.04
CA GLU A 29 -11.52 0.38 6.26
C GLU A 29 -10.03 0.11 6.42
N ARG A 30 -9.58 -1.13 6.17
CA ARG A 30 -8.15 -1.52 6.18
C ARG A 30 -7.37 -0.74 5.14
N ASP A 31 -7.98 -0.46 3.99
CA ASP A 31 -7.33 0.28 2.93
C ASP A 31 -7.03 1.73 3.33
N PHE A 32 -7.67 2.28 4.37
CA PHE A 32 -7.35 3.63 4.82
C PHE A 32 -5.89 3.73 5.25
N LEU A 33 -5.14 4.61 4.58
CA LEU A 33 -3.76 4.93 4.91
C LEU A 33 -3.71 6.35 5.49
N PRO A 34 -3.67 6.52 6.82
CA PRO A 34 -3.66 7.83 7.44
C PRO A 34 -2.45 8.67 7.01
N GLN A 35 -2.68 9.94 6.65
CA GLN A 35 -1.63 10.86 6.19
C GLN A 35 -0.49 11.03 7.21
N HIS A 36 -0.78 10.97 8.52
CA HIS A 36 0.25 11.09 9.53
C HIS A 36 1.21 9.89 9.53
N LEU A 37 0.74 8.69 9.17
CA LEU A 37 1.59 7.51 9.04
C LEU A 37 2.48 7.61 7.81
N THR A 38 1.94 8.02 6.65
CA THR A 38 2.75 8.15 5.42
C THR A 38 3.89 9.15 5.58
N VAL A 39 3.60 10.33 6.17
CA VAL A 39 4.61 11.36 6.44
C VAL A 39 5.65 10.86 7.45
N THR A 40 5.23 10.11 8.47
CA THR A 40 6.15 9.56 9.47
C THR A 40 7.09 8.52 8.85
N ILE A 41 6.55 7.59 8.06
CA ILE A 41 7.34 6.57 7.35
C ILE A 41 8.33 7.24 6.39
N GLU A 42 7.87 8.21 5.58
CA GLU A 42 8.75 8.92 4.65
C GLU A 42 9.89 9.64 5.38
N ARG A 43 9.60 10.31 6.50
CA ARG A 43 10.63 10.97 7.31
C ARG A 43 11.65 9.97 7.83
N LEU A 44 11.21 8.83 8.34
CA LEU A 44 12.11 7.77 8.81
C LEU A 44 13.01 7.26 7.68
N LEU A 45 12.44 7.03 6.49
CA LEU A 45 13.21 6.61 5.32
C LEU A 45 14.24 7.66 4.90
N ARG A 46 13.87 8.95 4.85
CA ARG A 46 14.81 10.05 4.56
C ARG A 46 15.94 10.11 5.58
N THR A 47 15.63 10.04 6.87
CA THR A 47 16.62 10.07 7.95
C THR A 47 17.57 8.87 7.88
N ALA A 48 17.08 7.69 7.48
CA ALA A 48 17.90 6.51 7.27
C ALA A 48 18.72 6.53 5.98
N GLY A 49 18.51 7.51 5.09
CA GLY A 49 19.12 7.52 3.75
C GLY A 49 18.61 6.37 2.86
N ALA A 50 17.47 5.78 3.20
CA ALA A 50 16.87 4.69 2.46
C ALA A 50 16.14 5.24 1.23
N TRP A 51 16.34 4.59 0.07
CA TRP A 51 15.65 4.96 -1.17
C TRP A 51 15.01 3.75 -1.87
N LYS A 52 15.40 2.53 -1.49
CA LYS A 52 14.75 1.28 -1.89
C LYS A 52 13.89 0.77 -0.73
N VAL A 53 12.62 0.47 -1.00
CA VAL A 53 11.65 0.08 0.02
C VAL A 53 10.93 -1.19 -0.42
N LEU A 54 10.89 -2.18 0.48
CA LEU A 54 9.99 -3.33 0.38
C LEU A 54 8.89 -3.15 1.41
N ASP A 55 7.64 -3.06 0.95
CA ASP A 55 6.45 -2.99 1.78
C ASP A 55 5.83 -4.39 1.93
N VAL A 56 5.90 -4.96 3.13
CA VAL A 56 5.45 -6.32 3.43
C VAL A 56 4.04 -6.28 4.01
N GLY A 57 3.10 -6.95 3.36
CA GLY A 57 1.67 -6.79 3.64
C GLY A 57 1.13 -5.49 3.03
N CYS A 58 1.45 -5.26 1.75
CA CYS A 58 1.21 -3.97 1.10
C CYS A 58 -0.27 -3.65 0.83
N GLY A 59 -1.19 -4.61 1.00
CA GLY A 59 -2.60 -4.41 0.71
C GLY A 59 -2.82 -3.93 -0.73
N SER A 60 -3.64 -2.89 -0.91
CA SER A 60 -3.85 -2.24 -2.22
C SER A 60 -2.64 -1.46 -2.75
N GLY A 61 -1.56 -1.33 -1.98
CA GLY A 61 -0.33 -0.66 -2.39
C GLY A 61 -0.35 0.87 -2.21
N ARG A 62 -1.30 1.44 -1.46
CA ARG A 62 -1.37 2.91 -1.24
C ARG A 62 -0.06 3.52 -0.75
N LEU A 63 0.65 2.86 0.16
CA LEU A 63 1.94 3.34 0.65
C LEU A 63 3.00 3.29 -0.45
N ILE A 64 3.04 2.22 -1.23
CA ILE A 64 3.94 2.06 -2.38
C ILE A 64 3.73 3.18 -3.39
N TYR A 65 2.47 3.46 -3.75
CA TYR A 65 2.14 4.55 -4.68
C TYR A 65 2.61 5.90 -4.15
N TYR A 66 2.29 6.22 -2.89
CA TYR A 66 2.75 7.44 -2.23
C TYR A 66 4.28 7.57 -2.23
N LEU A 67 5.00 6.50 -1.90
CA LEU A 67 6.47 6.49 -1.88
C LEU A 67 7.06 6.62 -3.29
N ARG A 68 6.48 5.99 -4.31
CA ARG A 68 6.90 6.16 -5.70
C ARG A 68 6.73 7.61 -6.16
N GLU A 69 5.60 8.23 -5.87
CA GLU A 69 5.37 9.67 -6.14
C GLU A 69 6.36 10.57 -5.40
N SER A 70 6.83 10.13 -4.23
CA SER A 70 7.83 10.84 -3.42
C SER A 70 9.29 10.55 -3.83
N GLY A 71 9.51 9.77 -4.90
CA GLY A 71 10.82 9.52 -5.49
C GLY A 71 11.55 8.26 -5.00
N TYR A 72 10.87 7.36 -4.29
CA TYR A 72 11.45 6.11 -3.81
C TYR A 72 11.30 4.98 -4.84
N LEU A 73 12.26 4.03 -4.83
CA LEU A 73 12.09 2.73 -5.48
C LEU A 73 11.35 1.79 -4.51
N ALA A 74 10.02 1.87 -4.51
CA ALA A 74 9.17 1.05 -3.65
C ALA A 74 8.55 -0.14 -4.42
N VAL A 75 8.56 -1.31 -3.80
CA VAL A 75 7.90 -2.55 -4.26
C VAL A 75 7.15 -3.18 -3.09
N GLY A 76 6.12 -3.96 -3.38
CA GLY A 76 5.30 -4.62 -2.36
C GLY A 76 5.34 -6.13 -2.45
N CYS A 77 5.00 -6.77 -1.34
CA CYS A 77 4.48 -8.12 -1.36
C CYS A 77 3.27 -8.27 -0.44
N ASP A 78 2.34 -9.13 -0.84
CA ASP A 78 1.21 -9.53 0.00
C ASP A 78 0.97 -11.04 -0.15
N ILE A 79 0.52 -11.69 0.92
CA ILE A 79 0.13 -13.11 0.88
C ILE A 79 -1.24 -13.26 0.21
N SER A 80 -2.06 -12.22 0.26
CA SER A 80 -3.36 -12.17 -0.39
C SER A 80 -3.18 -11.98 -1.90
N LEU A 81 -3.57 -13.00 -2.66
CA LEU A 81 -3.60 -12.92 -4.13
C LEU A 81 -4.45 -11.73 -4.60
N HIS A 82 -5.56 -11.45 -3.93
CA HIS A 82 -6.41 -10.30 -4.25
C HIS A 82 -5.63 -8.99 -4.10
N ASP A 83 -4.95 -8.79 -2.98
CA ASP A 83 -4.24 -7.54 -2.68
C ASP A 83 -2.99 -7.36 -3.55
N ALA A 84 -2.24 -8.44 -3.79
CA ALA A 84 -1.11 -8.42 -4.71
C ALA A 84 -1.54 -8.07 -6.15
N LEU A 85 -2.66 -8.62 -6.63
CA LEU A 85 -3.22 -8.26 -7.93
C LEU A 85 -3.69 -6.80 -7.98
N MET A 86 -4.38 -6.33 -6.93
CA MET A 86 -4.87 -4.95 -6.83
C MET A 86 -3.73 -3.92 -6.79
N SER A 87 -2.66 -4.24 -6.08
CA SER A 87 -1.47 -3.39 -5.96
C SER A 87 -0.49 -3.54 -7.13
N GLN A 88 -0.73 -4.50 -8.03
CA GLN A 88 0.21 -4.90 -9.09
C GLN A 88 1.61 -5.24 -8.52
N GLN A 89 1.63 -5.89 -7.36
CA GLN A 89 2.84 -6.27 -6.64
C GLN A 89 2.98 -7.80 -6.55
N ILE A 90 3.99 -8.25 -5.83
CA ILE A 90 4.38 -9.65 -5.78
C ILE A 90 3.48 -10.40 -4.79
N VAL A 91 2.93 -11.54 -5.22
CA VAL A 91 2.37 -12.52 -4.27
C VAL A 91 3.54 -13.26 -3.65
N GLY A 92 3.66 -13.22 -2.32
CA GLY A 92 4.75 -13.91 -1.65
C GLY A 92 4.44 -14.19 -0.18
N ALA A 93 4.72 -15.41 0.25
CA ALA A 93 4.82 -15.75 1.66
C ALA A 93 6.30 -15.72 2.07
N ALA A 94 6.61 -15.14 3.23
CA ALA A 94 7.88 -15.42 3.87
C ALA A 94 7.80 -16.84 4.45
N GLU A 95 8.20 -17.84 3.68
CA GLU A 95 8.41 -19.19 4.22
C GLU A 95 9.56 -19.10 5.22
N ALA A 96 9.35 -19.60 6.45
CA ALA A 96 10.37 -19.61 7.48
C ALA A 96 11.59 -20.40 6.98
N LEU A 97 12.73 -19.72 6.86
CA LEU A 97 14.04 -20.33 6.63
C LEU A 97 14.49 -21.16 7.84
#